data_AF-A0A368CPX2-F1
#
_entry.id   AF-A0A368CPX2-F1
#
_cell.length_a   1.000
_cell.length_b   1.000
_cell.length_c   1.000
_cell.angle_alpha   90.00
_cell.angle_beta   90.00
_cell.angle_gamma   90.00
#
_symmetry.space_group_name_H-M   'P 1'
#
loop_
_entity.id
_entity.type
_entity.pdbx_description
1 polymer ?
#
loop_
_entity_poly.entity_id
_entity_poly.type
_entity_poly.pdbx_seq_one_letter_code
_entity_poly.pdbx_strand_id
1 'polypeptide(L)'
;MRCHRSFLITVLLAASVLVAPRTNALPGVDELDISQRAKGQGWLQATCTYYGLGWLQADRAQRGLRRIVLEISKDQGPGAAEMARQETLARDPGCMSIWPQTP
;
A
#
# COMPACT_ATOMS: atom_id res chain seq x y z
N MET A 1 -62.13 2.78 7.02
CA MET A 1 -60.69 3.10 6.81
C MET A 1 -59.86 1.81 6.73
N ARG A 2 -59.76 1.15 5.57
CA ARG A 2 -58.96 -0.09 5.43
C ARG A 2 -58.29 -0.29 4.06
N CYS A 3 -58.61 0.51 3.03
CA CYS A 3 -58.06 0.32 1.67
C CYS A 3 -56.73 1.04 1.38
N HIS A 4 -56.27 1.98 2.21
CA HIS A 4 -55.00 2.70 1.97
C HIS A 4 -53.74 1.99 2.50
N ARG A 5 -53.88 1.07 3.45
CA ARG A 5 -52.73 0.37 4.03
C ARG A 5 -52.19 -0.75 3.13
N SER A 6 -53.04 -1.38 2.33
CA SER A 6 -52.60 -2.49 1.46
C SER A 6 -51.79 -2.03 0.25
N PHE A 7 -52.07 -0.85 -0.31
CA PHE A 7 -51.37 -0.35 -1.50
C PHE A 7 -49.91 0.02 -1.23
N LEU A 8 -49.62 0.56 -0.04
CA LEU A 8 -48.26 0.92 0.36
C LEU A 8 -47.36 -0.31 0.57
N ILE A 9 -47.93 -1.44 1.01
CA ILE A 9 -47.16 -2.66 1.26
C ILE A 9 -46.76 -3.33 -0.07
N THR A 10 -47.61 -3.25 -1.10
CA THR A 10 -47.32 -3.86 -2.42
C THR A 10 -46.24 -3.11 -3.19
N VAL A 11 -46.17 -1.78 -3.06
CA VAL A 11 -45.12 -0.97 -3.71
C VAL A 11 -43.74 -1.21 -3.07
N LEU A 12 -43.69 -1.42 -1.75
CA LEU A 12 -42.43 -1.67 -1.03
C LEU A 12 -41.81 -3.05 -1.34
N LEU A 13 -42.62 -4.06 -1.65
CA LEU A 13 -42.13 -5.41 -1.95
C LEU A 13 -41.61 -5.57 -3.39
N ALA A 14 -42.07 -4.75 -4.34
CA ALA A 14 -41.60 -4.80 -5.73
C ALA A 14 -40.23 -4.13 -5.94
N ALA A 15 -39.80 -3.23 -5.04
CA ALA A 15 -38.50 -2.57 -5.14
C ALA A 15 -37.32 -3.46 -4.70
N SER A 16 -37.59 -4.58 -4.01
CA SER A 16 -36.55 -5.41 -3.40
C SER A 16 -35.94 -6.47 -4.32
N VAL A 17 -36.41 -6.61 -5.56
CA VAL A 17 -36.06 -7.76 -6.42
C VAL A 17 -34.96 -7.44 -7.46
N LEU A 18 -34.44 -6.20 -7.51
CA LEU A 18 -33.40 -5.83 -8.49
C LEU A 18 -32.01 -5.51 -7.90
N VAL A 19 -31.78 -5.77 -6.61
CA VAL A 19 -30.42 -5.80 -6.09
C VAL A 19 -29.89 -7.22 -6.20
N ALA A 20 -29.56 -7.61 -7.44
CA ALA A 20 -28.63 -8.71 -7.64
C ALA A 20 -27.37 -8.38 -6.83
N PRO A 21 -26.86 -9.30 -5.97
CA PRO A 21 -25.55 -9.11 -5.38
C PRO A 21 -24.58 -9.02 -6.55
N ARG A 22 -24.05 -7.82 -6.82
CA ARG A 22 -22.89 -7.71 -7.69
C ARG A 22 -21.79 -8.48 -6.98
N THR A 23 -21.51 -9.69 -7.45
CA THR A 23 -20.21 -10.33 -7.26
C THR A 23 -19.20 -9.49 -8.04
N ASN A 24 -18.90 -8.30 -7.52
CA ASN A 24 -17.71 -7.58 -7.89
C ASN A 24 -16.58 -8.38 -7.25
N ALA A 25 -15.79 -9.10 -8.05
CA ALA A 25 -14.44 -9.46 -7.63
C ALA A 25 -13.79 -8.15 -7.17
N LEU A 26 -13.39 -8.04 -5.89
CA LEU A 26 -12.95 -6.80 -5.23
C LEU A 26 -11.99 -6.01 -6.14
N PRO A 27 -12.46 -4.98 -6.86
CA PRO A 27 -11.56 -4.11 -7.58
C PRO A 27 -10.91 -3.24 -6.51
N GLY A 28 -9.63 -3.47 -6.25
CA GLY A 28 -8.90 -2.72 -5.24
C GLY A 28 -7.78 -3.48 -4.54
N VAL A 29 -7.72 -4.82 -4.60
CA VAL A 29 -6.59 -5.55 -4.00
C VAL A 29 -5.29 -5.30 -4.77
N ASP A 30 -5.33 -5.37 -6.11
CA ASP A 30 -4.16 -5.12 -6.96
C ASP A 30 -3.73 -3.64 -6.93
N GLU A 31 -4.71 -2.72 -6.96
CA GLU A 31 -4.45 -1.28 -6.87
C GLU A 31 -3.87 -0.90 -5.50
N LEU A 32 -4.34 -1.55 -4.42
CA LEU A 32 -3.80 -1.38 -3.08
C LEU A 32 -2.37 -1.91 -2.97
N ASP A 33 -2.06 -3.07 -3.55
CA ASP A 33 -0.69 -3.62 -3.61
C ASP A 33 0.26 -2.69 -4.37
N ILE A 34 -0.16 -2.17 -5.53
CA ILE A 34 0.61 -1.19 -6.32
C ILE A 34 0.88 0.08 -5.49
N SER A 35 -0.13 0.61 -4.81
CA SER A 35 0.02 1.80 -3.97
C SER A 35 0.98 1.54 -2.79
N GLN A 36 0.93 0.36 -2.17
CA GLN A 36 1.84 0.03 -1.06
C GLN A 36 3.29 -0.17 -1.54
N ARG A 37 3.49 -0.86 -2.67
CA ARG A 37 4.80 -0.97 -3.33
C ARG A 37 5.38 0.40 -3.66
N ALA A 38 4.59 1.26 -4.30
CA ALA A 38 5.00 2.62 -4.67
C ALA A 38 5.37 3.46 -3.44
N LYS A 39 4.61 3.35 -2.35
CA LYS A 39 4.91 4.04 -1.08
C LYS A 39 6.22 3.57 -0.47
N GLY A 40 6.42 2.26 -0.33
CA GLY A 40 7.66 1.69 0.22
C GLY A 40 8.88 2.16 -0.57
N GLN A 41 8.81 2.07 -1.90
CA GLN A 41 9.88 2.50 -2.79
C GLN A 41 10.14 4.01 -2.71
N GLY A 42 9.08 4.83 -2.63
CA GLY A 42 9.21 6.27 -2.45
C GLY A 42 9.91 6.64 -1.14
N TRP A 43 9.60 5.94 -0.04
CA TRP A 43 10.26 6.17 1.25
C TRP A 43 11.73 5.76 1.25
N LEU A 44 12.09 4.64 0.60
CA LEU A 44 13.49 4.25 0.43
C LEU A 44 14.27 5.35 -0.32
N GLN A 45 13.75 5.78 -1.45
CA GLN A 45 14.37 6.81 -2.29
C GLN A 45 14.51 8.15 -1.55
N ALA A 46 13.48 8.58 -0.83
CA ALA A 46 13.52 9.82 -0.06
C ALA A 46 14.57 9.74 1.06
N THR A 47 14.65 8.60 1.77
CA THR A 47 15.62 8.40 2.86
C THR A 47 17.06 8.45 2.34
N CYS A 48 17.34 7.76 1.24
CA CYS A 48 18.63 7.81 0.56
C CYS A 48 18.98 9.24 0.10
N THR A 49 18.03 9.94 -0.53
CA THR A 49 18.22 11.31 -1.01
C THR A 49 18.55 12.27 0.14
N TYR A 50 17.78 12.22 1.23
CA TYR A 50 18.02 13.09 2.39
C TYR A 50 19.34 12.79 3.10
N TYR A 51 19.77 11.53 3.12
CA TYR A 51 21.11 11.19 3.59
C TYR A 51 22.19 11.76 2.67
N GLY A 52 22.09 11.57 1.35
CA GLY A 52 23.05 12.09 0.37
C GLY A 52 23.16 13.62 0.38
N LEU A 53 22.07 14.32 0.71
CA LEU A 53 22.04 15.77 0.92
C LEU A 53 22.57 16.23 2.30
N GLY A 54 22.88 15.30 3.20
CA GLY A 54 23.32 15.61 4.57
C GLY A 54 22.21 16.08 5.50
N TRP A 55 20.94 15.98 5.09
CA TRP A 55 19.78 16.39 5.90
C TRP A 55 19.39 15.31 6.92
N LEU A 56 19.76 14.06 6.67
CA LEU A 56 19.53 12.94 7.56
C LEU A 56 20.87 12.32 7.99
N GLN A 57 21.09 12.21 9.30
CA GLN A 57 22.28 11.55 9.86
C GLN A 57 22.28 10.05 9.53
N ALA A 58 23.47 9.47 9.36
CA ALA A 58 23.64 8.08 8.93
C ALA A 58 22.89 7.08 9.83
N ASP A 59 22.94 7.27 11.15
CA ASP A 59 22.27 6.39 12.12
C ASP A 59 20.74 6.42 11.99
N ARG A 60 20.17 7.62 11.78
CA ARG A 60 18.74 7.81 11.57
C ARG A 60 18.30 7.26 10.22
N ALA A 61 19.09 7.50 9.17
CA ALA A 61 18.84 6.99 7.84
C ALA A 61 18.83 5.45 7.84
N GLN A 62 19.83 4.82 8.45
CA GLN A 62 19.91 3.37 8.54
C GLN A 62 18.74 2.75 9.32
N ARG A 63 18.31 3.37 10.44
CA ARG A 63 17.11 2.93 11.18
C ARG A 63 15.84 3.09 10.35
N GLY A 64 15.69 4.20 9.64
CA GLY A 64 14.57 4.46 8.74
C GLY A 64 14.50 3.43 7.62
N LEU A 65 15.61 3.21 6.92
CA LEU A 65 15.72 2.19 5.87
C LEU A 65 15.37 0.80 6.38
N ARG A 66 15.89 0.39 7.55
CA ARG A 66 15.52 -0.90 8.16
C ARG A 66 14.01 -1.02 8.35
N ARG A 67 13.38 0.02 8.90
CA ARG A 67 11.93 0.00 9.14
C ARG A 67 11.16 -0.13 7.82
N ILE A 68 11.54 0.62 6.79
CA ILE A 68 10.88 0.59 5.49
C ILE A 68 11.04 -0.80 4.84
N VAL A 69 12.25 -1.36 4.87
CA VAL A 69 12.55 -2.72 4.38
C VAL A 69 11.70 -3.79 5.07
N LEU A 70 11.56 -3.70 6.40
CA LEU A 70 10.70 -4.60 7.17
C LEU A 70 9.23 -4.48 6.74
N GLU A 71 8.70 -3.26 6.56
CA GLU A 71 7.31 -3.10 6.15
C GLU A 71 7.06 -3.61 4.72
N ILE A 72 7.97 -3.33 3.78
CA ILE A 72 7.90 -3.91 2.42
C ILE A 72 7.89 -5.45 2.50
N SER A 73 8.78 -6.03 3.32
CA SER A 73 8.86 -7.49 3.47
C SER A 73 7.59 -8.08 4.08
N LYS A 74 6.99 -7.38 5.04
CA LYS A 74 5.76 -7.80 5.73
C LYS A 74 4.55 -7.73 4.80
N ASP A 75 4.44 -6.66 4.00
CA ASP A 75 3.27 -6.40 3.16
C ASP A 75 3.34 -7.17 1.82
N GLN A 76 4.55 -7.36 1.25
CA GLN A 76 4.75 -7.89 -0.12
C GLN A 76 5.61 -9.15 -0.19
N GLY A 77 6.10 -9.65 0.96
CA GLY A 77 6.95 -10.84 1.05
C GLY A 77 8.46 -10.57 0.95
N PRO A 78 9.30 -11.55 1.31
CA PRO A 78 10.75 -11.35 1.50
C PRO A 78 11.52 -10.97 0.23
N GLY A 79 11.04 -11.37 -0.95
CA GLY A 79 11.68 -11.00 -2.23
C GLY A 79 11.44 -9.53 -2.62
N ALA A 80 10.35 -8.92 -2.15
CA ALA A 80 9.99 -7.56 -2.53
C ALA A 80 10.98 -6.51 -1.99
N ALA A 81 11.49 -6.72 -0.78
CA ALA A 81 12.48 -5.82 -0.19
C ALA A 81 13.83 -5.86 -0.93
N GLU A 82 14.25 -7.02 -1.41
CA GLU A 82 15.49 -7.13 -2.20
C GLU A 82 15.33 -6.49 -3.58
N MET A 83 14.18 -6.64 -4.24
CA MET A 83 13.91 -5.91 -5.48
C MET A 83 13.91 -4.39 -5.26
N ALA A 84 13.20 -3.92 -4.22
CA ALA A 84 13.14 -2.50 -3.88
C ALA A 84 14.52 -1.93 -3.54
N ARG A 85 15.37 -2.72 -2.86
CA ARG A 85 16.78 -2.41 -2.65
C ARG A 85 17.53 -2.24 -3.96
N GLN A 86 17.47 -3.22 -4.85
CA GLN A 86 18.19 -3.18 -6.12
C GLN A 86 17.79 -1.97 -6.94
N GLU A 87 16.50 -1.69 -7.05
CA GLU A 87 15.99 -0.51 -7.73
C GLU A 87 16.46 0.80 -7.09
N THR A 88 16.45 0.87 -5.75
CA THR A 88 16.91 2.07 -5.03
C THR A 88 18.40 2.30 -5.25
N LEU A 89 19.22 1.25 -5.15
CA LEU A 89 20.68 1.32 -5.32
C LEU A 89 21.10 1.52 -6.78
N ALA A 90 20.31 1.06 -7.74
CA ALA A 90 20.53 1.38 -9.16
C ALA A 90 20.39 2.89 -9.41
N ARG A 91 19.49 3.56 -8.69
CA ARG A 91 19.28 5.01 -8.77
C ARG A 91 20.28 5.81 -7.94
N ASP A 92 20.58 5.34 -6.73
CA ASP A 92 21.49 5.99 -5.78
C ASP A 92 22.47 4.96 -5.18
N PRO A 93 23.60 4.68 -5.86
CA PRO A 93 24.58 3.72 -5.38
C PRO A 93 25.23 4.11 -4.05
N GLY A 94 25.29 5.42 -3.75
CA GLY A 94 25.86 5.94 -2.52
C GLY A 94 25.07 5.52 -1.28
N CYS A 95 23.78 5.23 -1.44
CA CYS A 95 22.93 4.76 -0.35
C CYS A 95 23.35 3.38 0.20
N MET A 96 24.19 2.63 -0.51
CA MET A 96 24.72 1.35 -0.01
C MET A 96 25.47 1.51 1.32
N SER A 97 26.13 2.65 1.56
CA SER A 97 26.91 2.89 2.79
C SER A 97 26.07 2.87 4.06
N ILE A 98 24.77 3.14 3.95
CA ILE A 98 23.80 3.17 5.07
C ILE A 98 22.76 2.07 4.97
N TRP A 99 22.89 1.16 4.00
CA TRP A 99 21.89 0.11 3.79
C TRP A 99 21.87 -0.87 4.97
N PRO A 100 20.70 -1.26 5.49
CA PRO A 100 20.62 -2.23 6.57
C PRO A 100 21.14 -3.61 6.12
N GLN A 101 22.07 -4.19 6.89
CA GLN A 101 22.64 -5.51 6.56
C GLN A 101 21.66 -6.69 6.77
N THR A 102 20.63 -6.47 7.58
CA THR A 102 19.51 -7.40 7.78
C THR A 102 18.21 -6.58 7.89
N PRO A 103 17.08 -7.11 7.39
CA PRO A 103 15.76 -6.63 7.79
C PRO A 103 15.66 -6.55 9.32
#